data_AF-A0A815S7E3-F1
#
_entry.id   AF-A0A815S7E3-F1
#
_cell.length_a   1.000
_cell.length_b   1.000
_cell.length_c   1.000
_cell.angle_alpha   90.00
_cell.angle_beta   90.00
_cell.angle_gamma   90.00
#
_symmetry.space_group_name_H-M   'P 1'
#
loop_
_entity.id
_entity.type
_entity.pdbx_description
1 polymer ?
#
loop_
_entity_poly.entity_id
_entity_poly.type
_entity_poly.pdbx_seq_one_letter_code
_entity_poly.pdbx_strand_id
1 'polypeptide(L)'
;MNRFFLLRSTPSIIRFCSRTNKTNFGLTNRERKRFYKQVSIAESSQSPTKYEILLDQRKLKTPLGTLITIENELLALALAQEWHQQYENIDLSSMHLNALLNTTIDNPLKITKTQLVDKIMYFLDWDTVFKKTKNIAIRL
;
A
#
# COMPACT_ATOMS: atom_id res chain seq x y z
N MET A 1 46.40 -47.74 -30.56
CA MET A 1 45.05 -47.24 -30.20
C MET A 1 45.18 -46.47 -28.89
N ASN A 2 45.31 -45.16 -29.01
CA ASN A 2 45.71 -44.24 -27.95
C ASN A 2 44.57 -43.95 -26.98
N ARG A 3 44.77 -44.24 -25.69
CA ARG A 3 43.99 -43.70 -24.57
C ARG A 3 44.84 -42.64 -23.87
N PHE A 4 44.63 -41.37 -24.18
CA PHE A 4 45.02 -40.25 -23.34
C PHE A 4 44.12 -39.06 -23.70
N PHE A 5 43.10 -38.82 -22.88
CA PHE A 5 42.38 -37.55 -22.83
C PHE A 5 42.43 -37.07 -21.38
N LEU A 6 43.18 -35.99 -21.14
CA LEU A 6 43.17 -35.22 -19.90
C LEU A 6 42.03 -34.21 -19.97
N LEU A 7 41.14 -34.21 -18.98
CA LEU A 7 40.36 -33.01 -18.61
C LEU A 7 39.98 -33.02 -17.12
N ARG A 8 40.79 -32.25 -16.38
CA ARG A 8 40.48 -31.30 -15.29
C ARG A 8 39.29 -31.57 -14.32
N SER A 9 39.68 -31.62 -13.04
CA SER A 9 39.02 -31.11 -11.82
C SER A 9 37.90 -30.08 -12.05
N THR A 10 36.75 -30.11 -11.36
CA THR A 10 36.51 -30.14 -9.90
C THR A 10 35.05 -30.53 -9.60
N PRO A 11 34.74 -31.05 -8.40
CA PRO A 11 33.37 -31.11 -7.89
C PRO A 11 33.10 -29.87 -7.01
N SER A 12 31.99 -29.18 -7.21
CA SER A 12 31.39 -28.38 -6.13
C SER A 12 29.89 -28.24 -6.32
N ILE A 13 29.18 -29.13 -5.61
CA ILE A 13 27.99 -28.83 -4.80
C ILE A 13 27.07 -27.76 -5.41
N ILE A 14 26.03 -28.24 -6.08
CA ILE A 14 24.78 -27.49 -6.25
C ILE A 14 24.29 -27.16 -4.84
N ARG A 15 24.55 -25.92 -4.40
CA ARG A 15 23.98 -25.41 -3.15
C ARG A 15 22.52 -25.11 -3.43
N PHE A 16 21.68 -26.13 -3.24
CA PHE A 16 20.24 -25.95 -3.18
C PHE A 16 19.93 -25.14 -1.93
N CYS A 17 19.94 -23.81 -2.07
CA CYS A 17 19.47 -22.92 -1.02
C CYS A 17 17.95 -23.11 -0.96
N SER A 18 17.48 -23.94 -0.04
CA SER A 18 16.08 -23.99 0.33
C SER A 18 15.72 -22.63 0.95
N ARG A 19 15.23 -21.72 0.10
CA ARG A 19 14.62 -20.47 0.54
C ARG A 19 13.35 -20.85 1.31
N THR A 20 13.49 -21.05 2.61
CA THR A 20 12.37 -21.18 3.52
C THR A 20 11.71 -19.80 3.62
N ASN A 21 10.66 -19.59 2.83
CA ASN A 21 9.76 -18.47 3.06
C ASN A 21 9.02 -18.74 4.38
N LYS A 22 9.61 -18.27 5.49
CA LYS A 22 8.87 -18.10 6.73
C LYS A 22 7.82 -17.02 6.46
N THR A 23 6.60 -17.43 6.15
CA THR A 23 5.41 -16.57 6.17
C THR A 23 5.16 -16.17 7.62
N ASN A 24 5.89 -15.16 8.08
CA ASN A 24 5.59 -14.53 9.37
C ASN A 24 4.34 -13.69 9.17
N PHE A 25 3.17 -14.29 9.36
CA PHE A 25 1.93 -13.58 9.59
C PHE A 25 1.90 -13.10 11.05
N GLY A 26 2.82 -12.18 11.37
CA GLY A 26 2.97 -11.60 12.70
C GLY A 26 2.54 -10.14 12.66
N LEU A 27 1.50 -9.80 13.43
CA LEU A 27 1.03 -8.44 13.74
C LEU A 27 2.03 -7.67 14.63
N THR A 28 3.32 -7.78 14.37
CA THR A 28 4.32 -6.88 14.94
C THR A 28 4.48 -5.76 13.93
N ASN A 29 4.17 -4.53 14.30
CA ASN A 29 4.58 -3.34 13.55
C ASN A 29 6.12 -3.35 13.50
N ARG A 30 6.69 -4.10 12.56
CA ARG A 30 8.13 -4.14 12.34
C ARG A 30 8.45 -2.77 11.79
N GLU A 31 9.06 -1.93 12.63
CA GLU A 31 9.51 -0.61 12.26
C GLU A 31 10.26 -0.71 10.92
N ARG A 32 9.63 -0.19 9.86
CA ARG A 32 10.25 -0.20 8.54
C ARG A 32 11.09 1.04 8.45
N LYS A 33 12.41 0.88 8.41
CA LYS A 33 13.32 1.99 8.13
C LYS A 33 12.95 2.65 6.80
N ARG A 34 13.05 3.98 6.75
CA ARG A 34 12.90 4.75 5.52
C ARG A 34 13.93 4.27 4.49
N PHE A 35 13.46 3.85 3.32
CA PHE A 35 14.29 3.25 2.27
C PHE A 35 14.52 4.18 1.06
N TYR A 36 14.01 5.41 1.13
CA TYR A 36 14.06 6.41 0.05
C TYR A 36 14.58 7.75 0.57
N LYS A 37 15.21 8.54 -0.31
CA LYS A 37 15.73 9.87 0.01
C LYS A 37 14.79 10.97 -0.47
N GLN A 38 14.37 10.93 -1.72
CA GLN A 38 13.56 11.97 -2.36
C GLN A 38 12.18 11.44 -2.74
N VAL A 39 11.18 12.30 -2.56
CA VAL A 39 9.82 12.11 -3.06
C VAL A 39 9.59 13.15 -4.14
N SER A 40 9.06 12.72 -5.29
CA SER A 40 8.68 13.63 -6.37
C SER A 40 7.36 13.21 -7.00
N ILE A 41 6.74 14.15 -7.70
CA ILE A 41 5.49 13.94 -8.45
C ILE A 41 5.89 13.98 -9.93
N ALA A 42 5.34 13.06 -10.72
CA ALA A 42 5.53 13.03 -12.15
C ALA A 42 4.18 12.89 -12.84
N GLU A 43 4.05 13.49 -14.02
CA GLU A 43 2.92 13.23 -14.91
C GLU A 43 3.01 11.81 -15.47
N SER A 44 1.88 11.12 -15.52
CA SER A 44 1.82 9.76 -16.04
C SER A 44 2.05 9.75 -17.55
N SER A 45 2.92 8.86 -18.00
CA SER A 45 3.16 8.65 -19.44
C SER A 45 1.94 8.11 -20.18
N GLN A 46 0.96 7.55 -19.47
CA GLN A 46 -0.22 6.93 -20.06
C GLN A 46 -1.32 7.94 -20.39
N SER A 47 -1.41 9.04 -19.64
CA SER A 47 -2.46 10.03 -19.80
C SER A 47 -2.02 11.39 -19.25
N PRO A 48 -2.21 12.48 -20.00
CA PRO A 48 -1.71 13.82 -19.65
C PRO A 48 -2.45 14.49 -18.46
N THR A 49 -3.35 13.78 -17.79
CA THR A 49 -4.16 14.30 -16.67
C THR A 49 -4.01 13.47 -15.39
N LYS A 50 -3.07 12.53 -15.35
CA LYS A 50 -2.82 11.70 -14.18
C LYS A 50 -1.42 11.94 -13.64
N TYR A 51 -1.32 11.90 -12.33
CA TYR A 51 -0.11 12.07 -11.57
C TYR A 51 0.30 10.75 -10.91
N GLU A 52 1.60 10.53 -10.84
CA GLU A 52 2.24 9.41 -10.19
C GLU A 52 3.25 9.94 -9.17
N ILE A 53 3.45 9.18 -8.10
CA ILE A 53 4.42 9.53 -7.06
C ILE A 53 5.64 8.64 -7.20
N LEU A 54 6.80 9.26 -7.13
CA LEU A 54 8.09 8.63 -7.27
C LEU A 54 8.85 8.70 -5.95
N LEU A 55 9.34 7.55 -5.48
CA LEU A 55 10.30 7.43 -4.38
C LEU A 55 11.67 7.09 -4.98
N ASP A 56 12.64 7.99 -4.90
CA ASP A 56 13.95 7.85 -5.55
C ASP A 56 13.82 7.41 -7.02
N GLN A 57 12.93 8.08 -7.77
CA GLN A 57 12.60 7.79 -9.19
C GLN A 57 11.84 6.47 -9.42
N ARG A 58 11.49 5.72 -8.38
CA ARG A 58 10.67 4.50 -8.49
C ARG A 58 9.21 4.83 -8.28
N LYS A 59 8.36 4.38 -9.21
CA LYS A 59 6.91 4.54 -9.12
C LYS A 59 6.36 3.85 -7.88
N LEU A 60 5.57 4.59 -7.11
CA LEU A 60 4.87 4.08 -5.94
C LEU A 60 3.80 3.05 -6.36
N LYS A 61 3.70 1.97 -5.58
CA LYS A 61 2.79 0.86 -5.84
C LYS A 61 1.99 0.50 -4.61
N THR A 62 0.80 -0.03 -4.83
CA THR A 62 -0.03 -0.62 -3.78
C THR A 62 0.54 -1.95 -3.28
N PRO A 63 0.08 -2.48 -2.14
CA PRO A 63 0.46 -3.80 -1.65
C PRO A 63 0.24 -4.93 -2.67
N LEU A 64 -0.79 -4.85 -3.52
CA LEU A 64 -1.01 -5.81 -4.63
C LEU A 64 -0.12 -5.55 -5.86
N GLY A 65 0.73 -4.52 -5.82
CA GLY A 65 1.68 -4.21 -6.88
C GLY A 65 1.11 -3.36 -8.02
N THR A 66 -0.12 -2.84 -7.87
CA THR A 66 -0.71 -1.92 -8.85
C THR A 66 -0.07 -0.54 -8.73
N LEU A 67 0.02 0.20 -9.84
CA LEU A 67 0.59 1.55 -9.85
C LEU A 67 -0.42 2.54 -9.28
N ILE A 68 0.03 3.40 -8.36
CA ILE A 68 -0.81 4.47 -7.82
C ILE A 68 -0.86 5.60 -8.85
N THR A 69 -2.05 5.85 -9.41
CA THR A 69 -2.34 6.94 -10.34
C THR A 69 -3.44 7.81 -9.77
N ILE A 70 -3.26 9.13 -9.83
CA ILE A 70 -4.16 10.10 -9.19
C ILE A 70 -4.55 11.15 -10.23
N GLU A 71 -5.82 11.48 -10.34
CA GLU A 71 -6.33 12.45 -11.32
C GLU A 71 -6.21 13.91 -10.85
N ASN A 72 -6.18 14.12 -9.53
CA ASN A 72 -6.09 15.45 -8.93
C ASN A 72 -4.67 15.75 -8.43
N GLU A 73 -4.08 16.84 -8.93
CA GLU A 73 -2.73 17.30 -8.55
C GLU A 73 -2.59 17.54 -7.04
N LEU A 74 -3.59 18.18 -6.42
CA LEU A 74 -3.57 18.50 -4.99
C LEU A 74 -3.54 17.23 -4.13
N LEU A 75 -4.26 16.18 -4.56
CA LEU A 75 -4.24 14.89 -3.87
C LEU A 75 -2.89 14.19 -4.04
N ALA A 76 -2.27 14.29 -5.22
CA ALA A 76 -0.93 13.77 -5.45
C ALA A 76 0.12 14.50 -4.60
N LEU A 77 -0.01 15.83 -4.45
CA LEU A 77 0.85 16.65 -3.60
C LEU A 77 0.68 16.30 -2.12
N ALA A 78 -0.55 16.13 -1.63
CA ALA A 78 -0.80 15.72 -0.26
C ALA A 78 -0.20 14.34 0.06
N LEU A 79 -0.36 13.38 -0.87
CA LEU A 79 0.25 12.05 -0.69
C LEU A 79 1.79 12.13 -0.74
N ALA A 80 2.36 12.90 -1.66
CA ALA A 80 3.80 13.11 -1.72
C ALA A 80 4.35 13.74 -0.42
N GLN A 81 3.62 14.69 0.16
CA GLN A 81 3.96 15.30 1.44
C GLN A 81 3.89 14.27 2.59
N GLU A 82 2.88 13.41 2.62
CA GLU A 82 2.74 12.35 3.63
C GLU A 82 3.94 11.37 3.61
N TRP A 83 4.44 11.04 2.42
CA TRP A 83 5.68 10.28 2.24
C TRP A 83 6.93 11.10 2.59
N HIS A 84 6.95 12.40 2.29
CA HIS A 84 8.09 13.26 2.63
C HIS A 84 8.28 13.44 4.14
N GLN A 85 7.18 13.47 4.90
CA GLN A 85 7.15 13.66 6.35
C GLN A 85 7.68 12.47 7.17
N GLN A 86 8.01 11.35 6.53
CA GLN A 86 8.57 10.19 7.23
C GLN A 86 10.04 10.42 7.59
N TYR A 87 10.44 10.16 8.83
CA TYR A 87 11.82 10.39 9.29
C TYR A 87 12.67 9.10 9.18
N GLU A 88 13.16 8.57 10.30
CA GLU A 88 14.01 7.37 10.32
C GLU A 88 13.23 6.09 10.00
N ASN A 89 12.01 6.01 10.52
CA ASN A 89 11.08 4.90 10.34
C ASN A 89 9.81 5.40 9.66
N ILE A 90 9.20 4.52 8.86
CA ILE A 90 7.91 4.74 8.21
C ILE A 90 6.83 4.42 9.24
N ASP A 91 6.11 5.44 9.68
CA ASP A 91 4.98 5.32 10.58
C ASP A 91 3.68 5.20 9.76
N LEU A 92 3.15 3.99 9.68
CA LEU A 92 1.89 3.74 8.95
C LEU A 92 0.69 4.44 9.59
N SER A 93 0.74 4.72 10.89
CA SER A 93 -0.36 5.39 11.59
C SER A 93 -0.48 6.86 11.20
N SER A 94 0.60 7.48 10.73
CA SER A 94 0.57 8.85 10.21
C SER A 94 0.13 8.89 8.73
N MET A 95 0.07 7.75 8.03
CA MET A 95 -0.09 7.67 6.58
C MET A 95 -1.52 7.29 6.13
N HIS A 96 -2.51 8.07 6.55
CA HIS A 96 -3.92 7.82 6.27
C HIS A 96 -4.30 7.93 4.79
N LEU A 97 -3.74 8.89 4.05
CA LEU A 97 -4.07 9.05 2.62
C LEU A 97 -3.53 7.87 1.82
N ASN A 98 -2.30 7.45 2.11
CA ASN A 98 -1.69 6.27 1.52
C ASN A 98 -2.52 5.00 1.81
N ALA A 99 -2.97 4.83 3.07
CA ALA A 99 -3.82 3.70 3.43
C ALA A 99 -5.14 3.70 2.65
N LEU A 100 -5.80 4.86 2.54
CA LEU A 100 -7.05 5.00 1.79
C LEU A 100 -6.86 4.70 0.30
N LEU A 101 -5.81 5.23 -0.32
CA LEU A 101 -5.51 4.99 -1.73
C LEU A 101 -5.21 3.52 -2.01
N ASN A 102 -4.42 2.88 -1.15
CA ASN A 102 -4.16 1.45 -1.26
C ASN A 102 -5.46 0.64 -1.23
N THR A 103 -6.36 0.92 -0.28
CA THR A 103 -7.64 0.19 -0.19
C THR A 103 -8.58 0.48 -1.36
N THR A 104 -8.59 1.72 -1.85
CA THR A 104 -9.45 2.16 -2.96
C THR A 104 -9.04 1.51 -4.27
N ILE A 105 -7.74 1.44 -4.55
CA ILE A 105 -7.21 0.87 -5.79
C ILE A 105 -7.26 -0.66 -5.73
N ASP A 106 -6.83 -1.27 -4.61
CA ASP A 106 -6.75 -2.73 -4.50
C ASP A 106 -8.13 -3.37 -4.31
N ASN A 107 -9.11 -2.64 -3.76
CA ASN A 107 -10.47 -3.11 -3.44
C ASN A 107 -10.48 -4.56 -2.92
N PRO A 108 -9.87 -4.84 -1.75
CA PRO A 108 -9.70 -6.21 -1.26
C PRO A 108 -11.04 -6.93 -1.02
N LEU A 109 -12.09 -6.17 -0.71
CA LEU A 109 -13.44 -6.68 -0.47
C LEU A 109 -14.22 -6.91 -1.77
N LYS A 110 -13.68 -6.49 -2.93
CA LYS A 110 -14.30 -6.61 -4.26
C LYS A 110 -15.73 -6.07 -4.30
N ILE A 111 -16.00 -5.01 -3.56
CA ILE A 111 -17.33 -4.40 -3.47
C ILE A 111 -17.59 -3.62 -4.76
N THR A 112 -18.75 -3.82 -5.37
CA THR A 112 -19.18 -3.05 -6.53
C THR A 112 -19.70 -1.67 -6.10
N LYS A 113 -19.71 -0.70 -7.02
CA LYS A 113 -20.23 0.65 -6.73
C LYS A 113 -21.68 0.61 -6.20
N THR A 114 -22.53 -0.24 -6.76
CA THR A 114 -23.93 -0.41 -6.31
C THR A 114 -24.01 -0.92 -4.88
N GLN A 115 -23.28 -1.98 -4.55
CA GLN A 115 -23.22 -2.52 -3.19
C GLN A 115 -22.65 -1.52 -2.19
N LEU A 116 -21.69 -0.68 -2.61
CA LEU A 116 -21.16 0.38 -1.76
C LEU A 116 -22.21 1.44 -1.47
N VAL A 117 -22.97 1.87 -2.48
CA VAL A 117 -24.09 2.81 -2.33
C VAL A 117 -25.14 2.24 -1.38
N ASP A 118 -25.52 0.97 -1.53
CA ASP A 118 -26.50 0.32 -0.65
C ASP A 118 -26.01 0.28 0.81
N LYS A 119 -24.73 0.00 1.03
CA LYS A 119 -24.12 0.03 2.37
C LYS A 119 -24.12 1.43 2.97
N ILE A 120 -23.82 2.46 2.19
CA ILE A 120 -23.86 3.84 2.66
C ILE A 120 -25.31 4.24 2.98
N MET A 121 -26.27 3.85 2.13
CA MET A 121 -27.69 4.12 2.33
C MET A 121 -28.23 3.47 3.60
N TYR A 122 -27.78 2.25 3.94
CA TYR A 122 -28.12 1.58 5.19
C TYR A 122 -27.76 2.38 6.45
N PHE A 123 -26.65 3.16 6.41
CA PHE A 123 -26.29 4.02 7.54
C PHE A 123 -27.18 5.26 7.67
N LEU A 124 -27.81 5.71 6.58
CA LEU A 124 -28.70 6.88 6.59
C LEU A 124 -29.98 6.60 7.39
N ASP A 125 -30.53 5.38 7.31
CA ASP A 125 -31.69 4.96 8.11
C ASP A 125 -31.41 4.98 9.62
N TRP A 126 -30.14 4.77 10.00
CA TRP A 126 -29.69 4.71 11.38
C TRP A 126 -28.91 5.94 11.84
N ASP A 127 -28.98 7.04 11.09
CA ASP A 127 -28.19 8.24 11.38
C ASP A 127 -28.48 8.78 12.78
N THR A 128 -27.40 8.94 13.54
CA THR A 128 -27.39 9.48 14.89
C THR A 128 -27.93 10.89 14.97
N VAL A 129 -27.75 11.72 13.93
CA VAL A 129 -28.25 13.10 13.89
C VAL A 129 -29.77 13.15 14.03
N PHE A 130 -30.48 12.17 13.45
CA PHE A 130 -31.95 12.10 13.51
C PHE A 130 -32.47 11.45 14.79
N LYS A 131 -31.62 10.78 15.57
CA LYS A 131 -32.01 10.14 16.84
C LYS A 131 -31.96 11.13 17.99
N LYS A 132 -33.10 11.74 18.31
CA LYS A 132 -33.27 12.51 19.54
C LYS A 132 -33.38 11.59 20.74
N THR A 133 -32.51 11.78 21.73
CA THR A 133 -32.67 11.19 23.05
C THR A 133 -33.91 11.78 23.72
N LYS A 134 -34.87 10.92 24.09
CA LYS A 134 -35.93 11.33 25.01
C LYS A 134 -35.29 11.61 26.36
N ASN A 135 -35.43 12.85 26.82
CA ASN A 135 -34.96 13.27 28.13
C ASN A 135 -35.77 12.51 29.19
N ILE A 136 -35.21 11.40 29.69
CA ILE A 136 -35.77 10.66 30.82
C ILE A 136 -35.40 11.50 32.03
N ALA A 137 -36.36 12.25 32.54
CA ALA A 137 -36.23 12.91 33.82
C ALA A 137 -35.94 11.83 34.88
N ILE A 138 -34.67 11.72 35.28
CA ILE A 138 -34.27 10.98 36.47
C ILE A 138 -34.82 11.82 37.63
N ARG A 139 -36.01 11.44 38.08
CA ARG A 139 -36.62 12.00 39.29
C ARG A 139 -35.88 11.37 40.47
N LEU A 140 -34.91 12.10 41.02
CA LEU A 140 -34.38 11.88 42.36
C LEU A 140 -35.41 12.33 43.40
#